data_AF-A0A7V1SP33-F1
#
_entry.id   AF-A0A7V1SP33-F1
#
_cell.length_a   1.000
_cell.length_b   1.000
_cell.length_c   1.000
_cell.angle_alpha   90.00
_cell.angle_beta   90.00
_cell.angle_gamma   90.00
#
_symmetry.space_group_name_H-M   'P 1'
#
loop_
_entity.id
_entity.type
_entity.pdbx_description
1 polymer ?
#
loop_
_entity_poly.entity_id
_entity_poly.type
_entity_poly.pdbx_seq_one_letter_code
_entity_poly.pdbx_strand_id
1 'polypeptide(L)'
;MLNINDIKKPIAAEIDVFEGKFKASMRSSVPLLDRITHYIVKRKGKQIRPMFVFFSASISGGINEATHRGAALVELLHTATLVHDDVVDNSYQRRGFFSINALWKNKIAVLVGDYLLSKGLLLSVDNGDFGLLKIVSEAVKQMSEGELLQVEKARRMDVSEEIYYEV
;
A
#
# COMPACT_ATOMS: atom_id res chain seq x y z
N MET A 1 -16.70 -23.02 6.49
CA MET A 1 -15.54 -22.10 6.64
C MET A 1 -16.01 -20.69 6.41
N LEU A 2 -15.58 -19.74 7.25
CA LEU A 2 -15.79 -18.30 7.02
C LEU A 2 -14.99 -17.85 5.80
N ASN A 3 -15.58 -17.05 4.92
CA ASN A 3 -14.87 -16.43 3.79
C ASN A 3 -14.59 -14.94 4.06
N ILE A 4 -13.78 -14.30 3.22
CA ILE A 4 -13.41 -12.88 3.40
C ILE A 4 -14.61 -11.93 3.37
N ASN A 5 -15.68 -12.27 2.63
CA ASN A 5 -16.89 -11.46 2.58
C ASN A 5 -17.65 -11.54 3.90
N ASP A 6 -17.64 -12.70 4.57
CA ASP A 6 -18.20 -12.84 5.92
C ASP A 6 -17.42 -11.99 6.93
N ILE A 7 -16.09 -12.00 6.83
CA ILE A 7 -15.22 -11.21 7.70
C ILE A 7 -15.48 -9.71 7.49
N LYS A 8 -15.73 -9.25 6.25
CA LYS A 8 -15.97 -7.82 5.95
C LYS A 8 -17.26 -7.25 6.54
N LYS A 9 -18.28 -8.08 6.82
CA LYS A 9 -19.63 -7.64 7.22
C LYS A 9 -19.65 -6.62 8.37
N PRO A 10 -18.88 -6.77 9.46
CA PRO A 10 -18.94 -5.85 10.60
C PRO A 10 -18.38 -4.44 10.31
N ILE A 11 -17.59 -4.29 9.24
CA ILE A 11 -16.94 -3.02 8.86
C ILE A 11 -17.33 -2.58 7.43
N ALA A 12 -18.43 -3.09 6.90
CA ALA A 12 -18.79 -2.90 5.50
C ALA A 12 -19.01 -1.42 5.16
N ALA A 13 -19.69 -0.68 6.05
CA ALA A 13 -19.95 0.75 5.86
C ALA A 13 -18.65 1.56 5.85
N GLU A 14 -17.72 1.23 6.74
CA GLU A 14 -16.43 1.90 6.86
C GLU A 14 -15.52 1.63 5.66
N ILE A 15 -15.59 0.42 5.10
CA ILE A 15 -14.92 0.06 3.84
C ILE A 15 -15.49 0.87 2.68
N ASP A 16 -16.82 1.02 2.57
CA ASP A 16 -17.43 1.81 1.50
C ASP A 16 -17.01 3.29 1.57
N VAL A 17 -17.02 3.87 2.77
CA VAL A 17 -16.52 5.24 3.02
C VAL A 17 -15.03 5.35 2.67
N PHE A 18 -14.24 4.37 3.08
CA PHE A 18 -12.81 4.29 2.75
C PHE A 18 -12.56 4.25 1.25
N GLU A 19 -13.30 3.44 0.49
CA GLU A 19 -13.12 3.34 -0.96
C GLU A 19 -13.38 4.68 -1.67
N GLY A 20 -14.42 5.40 -1.23
CA GLY A 20 -14.69 6.75 -1.72
C GLY A 20 -13.54 7.70 -1.46
N LYS A 21 -13.04 7.73 -0.21
CA LYS A 21 -11.92 8.59 0.22
C LYS A 21 -10.62 8.22 -0.50
N PHE A 22 -10.30 6.93 -0.60
CA PHE A 22 -9.10 6.43 -1.28
C PHE A 22 -9.14 6.75 -2.79
N LYS A 23 -10.28 6.58 -3.45
CA LYS A 23 -10.41 6.97 -4.86
C LYS A 23 -10.25 8.47 -5.06
N ALA A 24 -10.80 9.28 -4.15
CA ALA A 24 -10.63 10.73 -4.19
C ALA A 24 -9.15 11.13 -3.97
N SER A 25 -8.47 10.48 -3.02
CA SER A 25 -7.04 10.70 -2.75
C SER A 25 -6.16 10.21 -3.89
N MET A 26 -6.66 9.52 -4.92
CA MET A 26 -5.86 9.06 -6.06
C MET A 26 -5.95 9.98 -7.28
N ARG A 27 -6.81 11.00 -7.26
CA ARG A 27 -6.96 11.96 -8.37
C ARG A 27 -5.73 12.86 -8.51
N SER A 28 -5.41 13.24 -9.76
CA SER A 28 -4.34 14.18 -10.07
C SER A 28 -4.75 15.15 -11.18
N SER A 29 -4.23 16.38 -11.14
CA SER A 29 -4.37 17.34 -12.24
C SER A 29 -3.46 17.03 -13.43
N VAL A 30 -2.44 16.19 -13.22
CA VAL A 30 -1.51 15.76 -14.27
C VAL A 30 -2.13 14.60 -15.06
N PRO A 31 -2.43 14.75 -16.36
CA PRO A 31 -3.23 13.76 -17.11
C PRO A 31 -2.64 12.34 -17.15
N LEU A 32 -1.31 12.23 -17.29
CA LEU A 32 -0.64 10.93 -17.30
C LEU A 32 -0.77 10.24 -15.94
N LEU A 33 -0.53 11.00 -14.86
CA LEU A 33 -0.59 10.48 -13.50
C LEU A 33 -2.03 10.06 -13.14
N ASP A 34 -3.02 10.87 -13.49
CA ASP A 34 -4.44 10.55 -13.27
C ASP A 34 -4.88 9.28 -14.01
N ARG A 35 -4.40 9.07 -15.25
CA ARG A 35 -4.62 7.83 -15.99
C ARG A 35 -4.04 6.62 -15.28
N ILE A 36 -2.83 6.74 -14.73
CA ILE A 36 -2.15 5.65 -14.05
C ILE A 36 -2.81 5.35 -12.70
N THR A 37 -3.11 6.38 -11.89
CA THR A 37 -3.78 6.17 -10.61
C THR A 37 -5.20 5.62 -10.80
N HIS A 38 -5.92 6.03 -11.84
CA HIS A 38 -7.20 5.44 -12.20
C HIS A 38 -7.07 3.94 -12.54
N TYR A 39 -6.03 3.58 -13.28
CA TYR A 39 -5.73 2.19 -13.63
C TYR A 39 -5.44 1.33 -12.40
N ILE A 40 -4.71 1.88 -11.43
CA ILE A 40 -4.44 1.25 -10.13
C ILE A 40 -5.74 1.06 -9.35
N VAL A 41 -6.54 2.11 -9.16
CA VAL A 41 -7.76 2.07 -8.33
C VAL A 41 -8.84 1.15 -8.92
N LYS A 42 -8.94 1.06 -10.25
CA LYS A 42 -9.90 0.17 -10.92
C LYS A 42 -9.63 -1.31 -10.59
N ARG A 43 -8.42 -1.64 -10.15
CA ARG A 43 -8.01 -2.99 -9.78
C ARG A 43 -8.12 -3.17 -8.29
N LYS A 44 -9.34 -3.46 -7.83
CA LYS A 44 -9.58 -3.74 -6.42
C LYS A 44 -8.70 -4.92 -5.96
N GLY A 45 -7.86 -4.64 -4.97
CA GLY A 45 -7.24 -5.68 -4.17
C GLY A 45 -8.21 -6.27 -3.15
N LYS A 46 -7.71 -7.20 -2.34
CA LYS A 46 -8.49 -7.75 -1.23
C LYS A 46 -8.73 -6.72 -0.10
N GLN A 47 -7.94 -5.64 -0.06
CA GLN A 47 -7.97 -4.55 0.94
C GLN A 47 -7.81 -5.05 2.37
N ILE A 48 -7.00 -6.10 2.57
CA ILE A 48 -6.80 -6.73 3.87
C ILE A 48 -6.16 -5.75 4.87
N ARG A 49 -5.22 -4.91 4.40
CA ARG A 49 -4.53 -3.93 5.26
C ARG A 49 -5.48 -2.87 5.84
N PRO A 50 -6.34 -2.20 5.03
CA PRO A 50 -7.42 -1.36 5.54
C PRO A 50 -8.34 -2.08 6.53
N MET A 51 -8.72 -3.33 6.25
CA MET A 51 -9.57 -4.11 7.15
C MET A 51 -8.93 -4.27 8.53
N PHE A 52 -7.63 -4.57 8.61
CA PHE A 52 -6.93 -4.64 9.89
C PHE A 52 -6.99 -3.31 10.65
N VAL A 53 -6.78 -2.18 9.98
CA VAL A 53 -6.90 -0.85 10.62
C VAL A 53 -8.30 -0.64 11.22
N PHE A 54 -9.36 -0.97 10.47
CA PHE A 54 -10.73 -0.82 10.96
C PHE A 54 -11.08 -1.75 12.11
N PHE A 55 -10.70 -3.02 12.05
CA PHE A 55 -10.93 -3.96 13.15
C PHE A 55 -10.14 -3.58 14.40
N SER A 56 -8.87 -3.20 14.25
CA SER A 56 -8.05 -2.75 15.38
C SER A 56 -8.67 -1.51 16.03
N ALA A 57 -9.16 -0.55 15.25
CA ALA A 57 -9.83 0.62 15.79
C ALA A 57 -11.17 0.27 16.45
N SER A 58 -11.98 -0.62 15.87
CA SER A 58 -13.28 -0.99 16.44
C SER A 58 -13.17 -1.59 17.83
N ILE A 59 -12.08 -2.32 18.12
CA ILE A 59 -11.83 -2.93 19.45
C ILE A 59 -11.01 -2.03 20.39
N SER A 60 -10.38 -0.96 19.90
CA SER A 60 -9.41 -0.14 20.67
C SER A 60 -9.86 1.30 20.95
N GLY A 61 -11.11 1.66 20.65
CA GLY A 61 -11.63 3.02 20.89
C GLY A 61 -12.64 3.53 19.88
N GLY A 62 -13.02 2.72 18.90
CA GLY A 62 -13.99 3.07 17.87
C GLY A 62 -13.34 3.61 16.59
N ILE A 63 -14.12 3.62 15.52
CA ILE A 63 -13.69 4.09 14.20
C ILE A 63 -14.00 5.58 14.08
N ASN A 64 -13.01 6.36 13.66
CA ASN A 64 -13.13 7.80 13.46
C ASN A 64 -12.38 8.26 12.18
N GLU A 65 -12.35 9.58 11.94
CA GLU A 65 -11.68 10.13 10.76
C GLU A 65 -10.18 9.80 10.69
N ALA A 66 -9.48 9.76 11.83
CA ALA A 66 -8.08 9.35 11.87
C ALA A 66 -7.90 7.87 11.49
N THR A 67 -8.87 7.01 11.84
CA THR A 67 -8.89 5.60 11.38
C THR A 67 -8.99 5.52 9.85
N HIS A 68 -9.87 6.29 9.23
CA HIS A 68 -10.00 6.31 7.77
C HIS A 68 -8.73 6.83 7.08
N ARG A 69 -8.10 7.88 7.63
CA ARG A 69 -6.82 8.38 7.12
C ARG A 69 -5.70 7.35 7.30
N GLY A 70 -5.65 6.66 8.43
CA GLY A 70 -4.72 5.55 8.69
C GLY A 70 -4.88 4.42 7.69
N ALA A 71 -6.11 3.98 7.43
CA ALA A 71 -6.39 2.95 6.42
C ALA A 71 -5.96 3.40 5.02
N ALA A 72 -6.21 4.67 4.66
CA ALA A 72 -5.81 5.24 3.37
C ALA A 72 -4.29 5.35 3.23
N LEU A 73 -3.60 5.82 4.27
CA LEU A 73 -2.15 5.88 4.32
C LEU A 73 -1.54 4.49 4.09
N VAL A 74 -1.97 3.49 4.84
CA VAL A 74 -1.43 2.13 4.75
C VAL A 74 -1.67 1.53 3.35
N GLU A 75 -2.85 1.73 2.76
CA GLU A 75 -3.12 1.23 1.40
C GLU A 75 -2.36 2.00 0.32
N LEU A 76 -2.17 3.32 0.47
CA LEU A 76 -1.35 4.13 -0.44
C LEU A 76 0.10 3.64 -0.45
N LEU A 77 0.66 3.39 0.73
CA LEU A 77 2.02 2.89 0.86
C LEU A 77 2.15 1.47 0.32
N HIS A 78 1.22 0.58 0.67
CA HIS A 78 1.20 -0.75 0.08
C HIS A 78 1.15 -0.69 -1.46
N THR A 79 0.34 0.22 -2.01
CA THR A 79 0.25 0.41 -3.45
C THR A 79 1.56 0.92 -4.05
N ALA A 80 2.23 1.86 -3.37
CA ALA A 80 3.54 2.38 -3.78
C ALA A 80 4.58 1.26 -3.84
N THR A 81 4.66 0.43 -2.80
CA THR A 81 5.63 -0.67 -2.73
C THR A 81 5.38 -1.69 -3.83
N LEU A 82 4.11 -2.10 -4.05
CA LEU A 82 3.78 -3.01 -5.15
C LEU A 82 4.25 -2.51 -6.53
N VAL A 83 4.18 -1.20 -6.77
CA VAL A 83 4.64 -0.61 -8.03
C VAL A 83 6.17 -0.62 -8.13
N HIS A 84 6.87 -0.39 -7.02
CA HIS A 84 8.34 -0.49 -6.96
C HIS A 84 8.80 -1.95 -7.08
N ASP A 85 8.17 -2.89 -6.38
CA ASP A 85 8.47 -4.34 -6.44
C ASP A 85 8.34 -4.86 -7.87
N ASP A 86 7.27 -4.47 -8.60
CA ASP A 86 7.08 -4.86 -10.00
C ASP A 86 8.26 -4.41 -10.89
N VAL A 87 8.91 -3.30 -10.56
CA VAL A 87 10.11 -2.80 -11.24
C VAL A 87 11.35 -3.59 -10.82
N VAL A 88 11.56 -3.79 -9.52
CA VAL A 88 12.72 -4.51 -8.97
C VAL A 88 12.76 -5.95 -9.49
N ASP A 89 11.61 -6.63 -9.48
CA ASP A 89 11.48 -8.03 -9.88
C ASP A 89 11.37 -8.23 -11.40
N ASN A 90 11.31 -7.15 -12.19
CA ASN A 90 10.96 -7.20 -13.62
C ASN A 90 9.63 -7.94 -13.90
N SER A 91 8.67 -7.81 -12.99
CA SER A 91 7.35 -8.44 -13.12
C SER A 91 6.47 -7.66 -14.10
N TYR A 92 6.12 -8.27 -15.24
CA TYR A 92 5.27 -7.65 -16.25
C TYR A 92 3.76 -7.88 -16.04
N GLN A 93 3.40 -8.76 -15.10
CA GLN A 93 2.02 -9.06 -14.77
C GLN A 93 1.81 -9.20 -13.26
N ARG A 94 0.66 -8.71 -12.78
CA ARG A 94 0.20 -8.87 -11.41
C ARG A 94 -1.28 -9.21 -11.41
N ARG A 95 -1.63 -10.34 -10.80
CA ARG A 95 -3.02 -10.86 -10.71
C ARG A 95 -3.72 -10.98 -12.08
N GLY A 96 -2.99 -11.42 -13.11
CA GLY A 96 -3.53 -11.59 -14.47
C GLY A 96 -3.64 -10.30 -15.29
N PHE A 97 -3.11 -9.19 -14.78
CA PHE A 97 -3.10 -7.90 -15.48
C PHE A 97 -1.68 -7.38 -15.69
N PHE A 98 -1.45 -6.57 -16.72
CA PHE A 98 -0.15 -5.91 -16.90
C PHE A 98 0.22 -5.03 -15.69
N SER A 99 1.49 -5.05 -15.29
CA SER A 99 2.02 -4.15 -14.27
C SER A 99 2.20 -2.73 -14.81
N ILE A 100 2.50 -1.76 -13.93
CA ILE A 100 2.72 -0.36 -14.33
C ILE A 100 3.96 -0.24 -15.22
N ASN A 101 5.04 -0.93 -14.86
CA ASN A 101 6.27 -0.95 -15.65
C ASN A 101 6.10 -1.65 -17.01
N ALA A 102 5.22 -2.65 -17.12
CA ALA A 102 4.90 -3.24 -18.42
C ALA A 102 4.26 -2.23 -19.39
N LEU A 103 3.31 -1.42 -18.90
CA LEU A 103 2.57 -0.48 -19.73
C LEU A 103 3.28 0.86 -19.95
N TRP A 104 3.96 1.39 -18.93
CA TRP A 104 4.52 2.74 -18.93
C TRP A 104 6.04 2.79 -18.73
N LYS A 105 6.72 1.63 -18.69
CA LYS A 105 8.16 1.48 -18.45
C LYS A 105 8.59 1.82 -17.02
N ASN A 106 9.78 1.34 -16.65
CA ASN A 106 10.31 1.43 -15.28
C ASN A 106 10.38 2.87 -14.77
N LYS A 107 10.81 3.83 -15.61
CA LYS A 107 10.94 5.25 -15.22
C LYS A 107 9.62 5.81 -14.69
N ILE A 108 8.51 5.52 -15.35
CA ILE A 108 7.20 6.02 -14.93
C ILE A 108 6.70 5.28 -13.70
N ALA A 109 6.91 3.96 -13.62
CA ALA A 109 6.53 3.17 -12.46
C ALA A 109 7.21 3.68 -11.18
N VAL A 110 8.53 3.94 -11.21
CA VAL A 110 9.26 4.49 -10.07
C VAL A 110 8.67 5.83 -9.61
N LEU A 111 8.49 6.78 -10.54
CA LEU A 111 7.91 8.10 -10.21
C LEU A 111 6.48 8.03 -9.66
N VAL A 112 5.69 7.06 -10.12
CA VAL A 112 4.33 6.83 -9.59
C VAL A 112 4.40 6.28 -8.17
N GLY A 113 5.29 5.33 -7.89
CA GLY A 113 5.52 4.84 -6.53
C GLY A 113 5.94 5.98 -5.59
N ASP A 114 6.89 6.82 -6.00
CA ASP A 114 7.36 7.97 -5.22
C ASP A 114 6.22 8.97 -4.94
N TYR A 115 5.39 9.23 -5.94
CA TYR A 115 4.22 10.09 -5.80
C TYR A 115 3.21 9.51 -4.80
N LEU A 116 2.91 8.22 -4.87
CA LEU A 116 1.97 7.57 -3.94
C LEU A 116 2.50 7.56 -2.51
N LEU A 117 3.79 7.30 -2.34
CA LEU A 117 4.50 7.41 -1.06
C LEU A 117 4.35 8.82 -0.49
N SER A 118 4.73 9.84 -1.26
CA SER A 118 4.63 11.24 -0.85
C SER A 118 3.20 11.64 -0.46
N LYS A 119 2.20 11.21 -1.25
CA LYS A 119 0.80 11.50 -0.99
C LYS A 119 0.29 10.85 0.30
N GLY A 120 0.74 9.62 0.59
CA GLY A 120 0.51 8.97 1.87
C GLY A 120 1.06 9.81 3.02
N LEU A 121 2.34 10.17 2.96
CA LEU A 121 3.00 10.94 4.04
C LEU A 121 2.30 12.29 4.28
N LEU A 122 1.96 13.03 3.22
CA LEU A 122 1.25 14.30 3.32
C LEU A 122 -0.13 14.14 3.97
N LEU A 123 -0.85 13.05 3.72
CA LEU A 123 -2.15 12.80 4.36
C LEU A 123 -2.06 12.85 5.90
N SER A 124 -0.99 12.30 6.48
CA SER A 124 -0.78 12.37 7.92
C SER A 124 -0.24 13.72 8.39
N VAL A 125 0.70 14.32 7.65
CA VAL A 125 1.27 15.64 8.00
C VAL A 125 0.20 16.72 8.02
N ASP A 126 -0.62 16.80 6.98
CA ASP A 126 -1.65 17.83 6.81
C ASP A 126 -2.77 17.73 7.86
N ASN A 127 -2.92 16.56 8.49
CA ASN A 127 -3.93 16.30 9.52
C ASN A 127 -3.33 16.21 10.95
N GLY A 128 -2.02 16.41 11.11
CA GLY A 128 -1.36 16.34 12.41
C GLY A 128 -1.26 14.93 13.00
N ASP A 129 -1.41 13.87 12.19
CA ASP A 129 -1.37 12.47 12.63
C ASP A 129 0.08 11.97 12.78
N PHE A 130 0.92 12.70 13.51
CA PHE A 130 2.37 12.43 13.58
C PHE A 130 2.74 11.08 14.20
N GLY A 131 1.92 10.59 15.14
CA GLY A 131 2.13 9.26 15.72
C GLY A 131 1.97 8.14 14.69
N LEU A 132 0.91 8.22 13.88
CA LEU A 132 0.66 7.31 12.76
C LEU A 132 1.79 7.40 11.73
N LEU A 133 2.19 8.63 11.36
CA LEU A 133 3.28 8.87 10.43
C LEU A 133 4.58 8.22 10.89
N LYS A 134 4.93 8.34 12.18
CA LYS A 134 6.13 7.74 12.76
C LYS A 134 6.11 6.20 12.65
N ILE A 135 5.02 5.56 13.09
CA ILE A 135 4.87 4.10 13.05
C ILE A 135 5.05 3.58 11.63
N VAL A 136 4.36 4.24 10.69
CA VAL A 136 4.34 3.82 9.31
C VAL A 136 5.69 4.08 8.61
N SER A 137 6.35 5.20 8.93
CA SER A 137 7.68 5.49 8.39
C SER A 137 8.72 4.47 8.86
N GLU A 138 8.65 4.06 10.13
CA GLU A 138 9.51 3.00 10.67
C GLU A 138 9.25 1.65 9.98
N ALA A 139 7.98 1.30 9.74
CA ALA A 139 7.63 0.08 9.02
C ALA A 139 8.15 0.09 7.56
N VAL A 140 8.04 1.23 6.85
CA VAL A 140 8.57 1.38 5.49
C VAL A 140 10.09 1.27 5.48
N LYS A 141 10.78 1.83 6.48
CA LYS A 141 12.24 1.70 6.64
C LYS A 141 12.63 0.23 6.81
N GLN A 142 12.03 -0.47 7.77
CA GLN A 142 12.32 -1.88 8.05
C GLN A 142 12.04 -2.76 6.83
N MET A 143 10.93 -2.53 6.12
CA MET A 143 10.62 -3.25 4.89
C MET A 143 11.67 -3.01 3.80
N SER A 144 12.15 -1.76 3.65
CA SER A 144 13.20 -1.45 2.66
C SER A 144 14.54 -2.09 3.02
N GLU A 145 14.87 -2.14 4.31
CA GLU A 145 16.06 -2.84 4.83
C GLU A 145 15.96 -4.35 4.57
N GLY A 146 14.79 -4.97 4.82
CA GLY A 146 14.51 -6.37 4.55
C GLY A 146 14.63 -6.74 3.06
N GLU A 147 14.07 -5.92 2.16
CA GLU A 147 14.20 -6.13 0.71
C GLU A 147 15.67 -6.06 0.24
N LEU A 148 16.47 -5.13 0.79
CA LEU A 148 17.89 -5.05 0.48
C LEU A 148 18.67 -6.27 1.01
N LEU A 149 18.35 -6.72 2.22
CA LEU A 149 18.92 -7.95 2.79
C LEU A 149 18.59 -9.17 1.94
N GLN A 150 17.34 -9.29 1.48
CA GLN A 150 16.90 -10.33 0.56
C GLN A 150 17.73 -10.31 -0.73
N VAL A 151 17.93 -9.14 -1.34
CA VAL A 151 18.74 -8.99 -2.56
C VAL A 151 20.20 -9.37 -2.32
N GLU A 152 20.80 -9.00 -1.18
CA GLU A 152 22.18 -9.38 -0.84
C GLU A 152 22.32 -10.89 -0.69
N LYS A 153 21.41 -11.53 0.07
CA LYS A 153 21.47 -12.95 0.39
C LYS A 153 21.09 -13.85 -0.79
N ALA A 154 20.12 -13.45 -1.59
CA ALA A 154 19.78 -14.16 -2.83
C ALA A 154 20.98 -14.20 -3.80
N ARG A 155 21.80 -13.14 -3.87
CA ARG A 155 23.00 -13.12 -4.71
C ARG A 155 24.11 -14.03 -4.20
N ARG A 156 24.25 -14.20 -2.89
CA ARG A 156 25.27 -15.06 -2.27
C ARG A 156 24.83 -16.52 -2.13
N MET A 157 23.54 -16.82 -2.26
CA MET A 157 22.93 -18.14 -2.08
C MET A 157 23.22 -18.75 -0.69
N ASP A 158 23.35 -17.91 0.35
CA ASP A 158 23.71 -18.28 1.72
C ASP A 158 22.57 -18.01 2.73
N VAL A 159 21.32 -18.11 2.29
CA VAL A 159 20.12 -17.87 3.12
C VAL A 159 19.95 -19.02 4.12
N SER A 160 20.05 -18.72 5.43
CA SER A 160 19.63 -19.63 6.49
C SER A 160 18.14 -19.47 6.82
N GLU A 161 17.55 -20.43 7.53
CA GLU A 161 16.16 -20.32 8.01
C GLU A 161 15.96 -19.10 8.92
N GLU A 162 16.94 -18.80 9.79
CA GLU A 162 16.91 -17.62 10.65
C GLU A 162 16.86 -16.32 9.83
N ILE A 163 17.72 -16.19 8.81
CA ILE A 163 17.74 -15.04 7.91
C ILE A 163 16.43 -14.95 7.12
N TYR A 164 15.86 -16.08 6.70
CA TYR A 164 14.58 -16.11 6.00
C TYR A 164 13.43 -15.55 6.84
N TYR A 165 13.43 -15.73 8.17
CA TYR A 165 12.42 -15.14 9.06
C TYR A 165 12.71 -13.69 9.46
N GLU A 166 13.95 -13.21 9.29
CA GLU A 166 14.33 -11.81 9.50
C GLU A 166 13.94 -10.92 8.32
N VAL A 167 13.98 -11.47 7.10
CA VAL A 167 13.44 -10.86 5.87
C VAL A 167 11.91 -10.81 5.91
#